data_AF-A0A842NJU9-F1
#
_entry.id   AF-A0A842NJU9-F1
#
_cell.length_a   1.000
_cell.length_b   1.000
_cell.length_c   1.000
_cell.angle_alpha   90.00
_cell.angle_beta   90.00
_cell.angle_gamma   90.00
#
_symmetry.space_group_name_H-M   'P 1'
#
loop_
_entity.id
_entity.type
_entity.pdbx_description
1 polymer ?
#
loop_
_entity_poly.entity_id
_entity_poly.type
_entity_poly.pdbx_seq_one_letter_code
_entity_poly.pdbx_strand_id
1 'polypeptide(L)'
;MKKAIMEKLIALITAAFGLVAALAWNDAIKALFVGPCGAENAGAFCSVSGGGPWVYAVIVTIIAVAVILFLGKIQEGKEDDKKKK
;
A
#
# COMPACT_ATOMS: atom_id res chain seq x y z
N MET A 1 23.63 25.84 -8.59
CA MET A 1 23.34 25.05 -9.81
C MET A 1 23.40 23.54 -9.56
N LYS A 2 24.53 22.95 -9.13
CA LYS A 2 24.66 21.49 -8.91
C LYS A 2 23.68 20.89 -7.88
N LYS A 3 23.41 21.59 -6.77
CA LYS A 3 22.43 21.14 -5.75
C LYS A 3 21.01 20.97 -6.30
N ALA A 4 20.51 21.96 -7.03
CA ALA A 4 19.18 21.91 -7.62
C ALA A 4 19.02 20.73 -8.60
N ILE A 5 20.05 20.45 -9.41
CA ILE A 5 20.04 19.29 -10.31
C ILE A 5 19.98 17.98 -9.50
N MET A 6 20.79 17.85 -8.45
CA MET A 6 20.78 16.68 -7.59
C MET A 6 19.42 16.47 -6.92
N GLU A 7 18.80 17.53 -6.40
CA GLU A 7 17.46 17.45 -5.79
C GLU A 7 16.40 16.99 -6.78
N LYS A 8 16.44 17.48 -8.03
CA LYS A 8 15.51 17.03 -9.07
C LYS A 8 15.76 15.57 -9.47
N LEU A 9 17.02 15.14 -9.55
CA LEU A 9 17.36 13.75 -9.81
C LEU A 9 16.86 12.83 -8.70
N ILE A 10 17.07 13.19 -7.44
CA ILE A 10 16.57 12.44 -6.28
C ILE A 10 15.04 12.34 -6.37
N ALA A 11 14.34 13.45 -6.61
CA ALA A 11 12.89 13.44 -6.74
C ALA A 11 12.39 12.51 -7.87
N LEU A 12 13.05 12.53 -9.03
CA LEU A 12 12.72 11.66 -10.17
C LEU A 12 12.94 10.18 -9.84
N ILE A 13 14.06 9.87 -9.20
CA ILE A 13 14.41 8.51 -8.77
C ILE A 13 13.42 8.02 -7.70
N THR A 14 13.10 8.84 -6.69
CA THR A 14 12.12 8.50 -5.65
C THR A 14 10.73 8.26 -6.25
N ALA A 15 10.30 9.08 -7.22
CA ALA A 15 9.03 8.87 -7.90
C ALA A 15 9.01 7.55 -8.70
N ALA A 16 10.09 7.25 -9.43
CA ALA A 16 10.22 6.01 -10.18
C ALA A 16 10.18 4.77 -9.25
N PHE A 17 10.92 4.80 -8.14
CA PHE A 17 10.87 3.71 -7.16
C PHE A 17 9.53 3.62 -6.43
N GLY A 18 8.86 4.75 -6.18
CA GLY A 18 7.50 4.77 -5.63
C GLY A 18 6.51 4.05 -6.55
N LEU A 19 6.62 4.25 -7.86
CA LEU A 19 5.80 3.55 -8.85
C LEU A 19 6.08 2.03 -8.85
N VAL A 20 7.35 1.63 -8.82
CA VAL A 20 7.74 0.22 -8.74
C VAL A 20 7.21 -0.43 -7.46
N ALA A 21 7.32 0.26 -6.31
CA ALA A 21 6.81 -0.22 -5.04
C ALA A 21 5.28 -0.41 -5.06
N ALA A 22 4.54 0.52 -5.68
CA ALA A 22 3.10 0.40 -5.86
C ALA A 22 2.70 -0.82 -6.72
N LEU A 23 3.43 -1.06 -7.81
CA LEU A 23 3.22 -2.24 -8.67
C LEU A 23 3.51 -3.54 -7.91
N ALA A 24 4.64 -3.62 -7.20
CA ALA A 24 5.00 -4.80 -6.42
C ALA A 24 3.99 -5.10 -5.30
N TRP A 25 3.48 -4.06 -4.62
CA TRP A 25 2.43 -4.23 -3.61
C TRP A 25 1.11 -4.71 -4.20
N ASN A 26 0.71 -4.24 -5.38
CA ASN A 26 -0.47 -4.75 -6.08
C ASN A 26 -0.37 -6.26 -6.32
N ASP A 27 0.77 -6.72 -6.82
CA ASP A 27 0.97 -8.13 -7.15
C ASP A 27 1.08 -9.00 -5.89
N ALA A 28 1.75 -8.51 -4.84
CA ALA A 28 1.84 -9.19 -3.56
C ALA A 28 0.46 -9.40 -2.92
N ILE A 29 -0.41 -8.38 -2.93
CA ILE A 29 -1.77 -8.53 -2.40
C ILE A 29 -2.55 -9.53 -3.25
N LYS A 30 -2.48 -9.45 -4.59
CA LYS A 30 -3.17 -10.40 -5.46
C LYS A 30 -2.76 -11.84 -5.23
N ALA A 31 -1.46 -12.09 -5.02
CA ALA A 31 -0.91 -13.42 -4.72
C ALA A 31 -1.58 -14.08 -3.50
N LEU A 32 -1.98 -13.28 -2.50
CA LEU A 32 -2.67 -13.79 -1.31
C LEU A 32 -4.07 -14.35 -1.60
N PHE A 33 -4.70 -13.95 -2.71
CA PHE A 33 -6.05 -14.36 -3.11
C PHE A 33 -6.06 -15.30 -4.32
N VAL A 34 -4.89 -15.78 -4.78
CA VAL A 34 -4.79 -16.65 -5.96
C VAL A 34 -5.46 -18.00 -5.70
N GLY A 35 -6.27 -18.44 -6.67
CA GLY A 35 -6.77 -19.80 -6.79
C GLY A 35 -7.93 -20.16 -5.86
N PRO A 36 -8.70 -21.22 -6.20
CA PRO A 36 -9.57 -21.88 -5.25
C PRO A 36 -8.73 -22.61 -4.18
N CYS A 37 -9.19 -22.62 -2.94
CA CYS A 37 -8.51 -23.37 -1.88
C CYS A 37 -8.32 -24.84 -2.28
N GLY A 38 -7.08 -25.33 -2.14
CA GLY A 38 -6.70 -26.71 -2.48
C GLY A 38 -5.83 -26.85 -3.73
N ALA A 39 -5.59 -25.78 -4.49
CA ALA A 39 -4.57 -25.77 -5.54
C ALA A 39 -3.15 -25.64 -4.94
N GLU A 40 -2.12 -26.21 -5.59
CA GLU A 40 -0.71 -26.13 -5.15
C GLU A 40 -0.20 -24.69 -4.96
N ASN A 41 -0.81 -23.72 -5.66
CA ASN A 41 -0.46 -22.30 -5.60
C ASN A 41 -1.57 -21.44 -4.96
N ALA A 42 -2.43 -22.04 -4.13
CA ALA A 42 -3.49 -21.30 -3.46
C ALA A 42 -2.91 -20.29 -2.45
N GLY A 43 -3.33 -19.03 -2.55
CA GLY A 43 -2.92 -17.98 -1.64
C GLY A 43 -3.48 -18.20 -0.22
N ALA A 44 -2.89 -17.55 0.78
CA ALA A 44 -3.29 -17.69 2.19
C ALA A 44 -4.78 -17.35 2.45
N PHE A 45 -5.40 -16.51 1.61
CA PHE A 45 -6.82 -16.13 1.66
C PHE A 45 -7.67 -16.82 0.59
N CYS A 46 -7.26 -18.00 0.10
CA CYS A 46 -8.00 -18.77 -0.89
C CYS A 46 -9.44 -19.12 -0.47
N SER A 47 -9.75 -19.13 0.82
CA SER A 47 -11.07 -19.51 1.34
C SER A 47 -12.10 -18.41 1.10
N VAL A 48 -11.59 -17.19 0.94
CA VAL A 48 -12.34 -15.95 0.76
C VAL A 48 -12.36 -15.56 -0.73
N SER A 49 -11.48 -16.13 -1.57
CA SER A 49 -11.38 -15.86 -3.02
C SER A 49 -12.53 -16.45 -3.85
N GLY A 50 -13.35 -17.34 -3.28
CA GLY A 50 -14.51 -17.95 -3.95
C GLY A 50 -15.56 -16.96 -4.46
N GLY A 51 -15.61 -15.73 -3.92
CA GLY A 51 -16.49 -14.66 -4.38
C GLY A 51 -15.96 -13.84 -5.57
N GLY A 52 -14.82 -14.24 -6.16
CA GLY A 52 -14.24 -13.59 -7.33
C GLY A 52 -13.59 -12.23 -7.02
N PRO A 53 -13.27 -11.43 -8.06
CA PRO A 53 -12.46 -10.21 -7.92
C PRO A 53 -13.09 -9.11 -7.03
N TRP A 54 -14.39 -9.19 -6.76
CA TRP A 54 -15.10 -8.26 -5.88
C TRP A 54 -14.69 -8.37 -4.42
N VAL A 55 -14.42 -9.58 -3.93
CA VAL A 55 -14.01 -9.77 -2.53
C VAL A 55 -12.63 -9.16 -2.27
N TYR A 56 -11.70 -9.37 -3.21
CA TYR A 56 -10.40 -8.69 -3.22
C TYR A 56 -10.56 -7.16 -3.17
N ALA A 57 -11.42 -6.59 -4.02
CA ALA A 57 -11.60 -5.13 -4.08
C ALA A 57 -12.15 -4.54 -2.77
N VAL A 58 -13.12 -5.21 -2.15
CA VAL A 58 -13.71 -4.77 -0.88
C VAL A 58 -12.69 -4.82 0.26
N ILE A 59 -11.93 -5.92 0.38
CA ILE A 59 -10.92 -6.07 1.44
C ILE A 59 -9.82 -5.01 1.31
N VAL A 60 -9.29 -4.82 0.09
CA VAL A 60 -8.25 -3.81 -0.15
C VAL A 60 -8.75 -2.41 0.18
N THR A 61 -10.02 -2.10 -0.11
CA THR A 61 -10.63 -0.81 0.22
C THR A 61 -10.73 -0.60 1.73
N ILE A 62 -11.16 -1.61 2.49
CA ILE A 62 -11.24 -1.53 3.95
C ILE A 62 -9.85 -1.29 4.55
N ILE A 63 -8.84 -2.03 4.10
CA ILE A 63 -7.45 -1.87 4.56
C ILE A 63 -6.94 -0.47 4.24
N ALA A 64 -7.17 0.02 3.01
CA ALA A 64 -6.75 1.35 2.59
C ALA A 64 -7.37 2.45 3.47
N VAL A 65 -8.69 2.38 3.71
CA VAL A 65 -9.39 3.33 4.59
C VAL A 65 -8.83 3.28 6.01
N ALA A 66 -8.62 2.09 6.57
CA ALA A 66 -8.04 1.94 7.92
C ALA A 66 -6.64 2.56 8.02
N VAL A 67 -5.77 2.33 7.02
CA VAL A 67 -4.43 2.91 6.96
C VAL A 67 -4.49 4.43 6.84
N ILE A 68 -5.36 4.97 5.98
CA ILE A 68 -5.53 6.43 5.81
C ILE A 68 -5.99 7.08 7.12
N LEU A 69 -6.97 6.48 7.81
CA LEU A 69 -7.44 6.97 9.11
C LEU A 69 -6.34 6.93 10.17
N PHE A 70 -5.56 5.84 10.22
CA PHE A 70 -4.44 5.70 11.15
C PHE A 70 -3.35 6.75 10.90
N LEU A 71 -2.99 6.97 9.63
CA LEU A 71 -2.03 8.00 9.25
C LEU A 71 -2.52 9.41 9.59
N GLY A 72 -3.82 9.69 9.42
CA GLY A 72 -4.44 10.93 9.86
C GLY A 72 -4.27 11.17 11.35
N LYS A 73 -4.52 10.15 12.19
CA LYS A 73 -4.34 10.26 13.66
C LYS A 73 -2.89 10.49 14.06
N ILE A 74 -1.92 9.89 13.36
CA ILE A 74 -0.49 10.13 13.62
C ILE A 74 -0.08 11.57 13.29
N GLN A 75 -0.66 12.16 12.25
CA GLN A 75 -0.36 13.54 11.88
C GLN A 75 -0.90 14.54 12.92
N GLU A 76 -2.14 14.34 13.37
CA GLU A 76 -2.76 15.15 14.43
C GLU A 76 -1.92 15.10 15.73
N GLY A 77 -1.49 13.91 16.14
CA GLY A 77 -0.66 13.76 17.34
C GLY A 77 0.71 14.46 17.27
N LYS A 78 1.25 14.69 16.08
CA LYS A 78 2.52 15.43 15.89
C LYS A 78 2.35 16.95 15.91
N GLU A 79 1.16 17.49 15.62
CA GLU A 79 0.90 18.93 15.74
C GLU A 79 0.71 19.36 17.21
N ASP A 80 0.12 18.49 18.03
CA ASP A 80 -0.12 18.77 19.45
C ASP A 80 1.18 18.79 20.29
N ASP A 81 2.16 17.94 19.95
CA ASP A 81 3.50 17.95 20.59
C ASP A 81 4.36 19.16 20.20
N LYS A 82 4.12 19.76 19.02
CA LYS A 82 4.81 20.99 18.60
C LYS A 82 4.25 22.26 19.24
N LYS A 83 2.98 22.27 19.66
CA LYS A 83 2.36 23.44 20.33
C LYS A 83 2.63 23.50 21.84
N LYS A 84 3.07 22.39 22.45
CA LYS A 84 3.41 22.29 23.89
C LYS A 84 4.90 22.47 24.21
N LYS A 85 5.76 22.56 23.20
CA LYS A 85 7.20 22.89 23.32
C LYS A 85 7.44 24.34 22.90
#